data_AF-A0A355AYM6-F1
#
_entry.id   AF-A0A355AYM6-F1
#
_cell.length_a   1.000
_cell.length_b   1.000
_cell.length_c   1.000
_cell.angle_alpha   90.00
_cell.angle_beta   90.00
_cell.angle_gamma   90.00
#
_symmetry.space_group_name_H-M   'P 1'
#
loop_
_entity.id
_entity.type
_entity.pdbx_description
1 polymer ?
#
loop_
_entity_poly.entity_id
_entity_poly.type
_entity_poly.pdbx_seq_one_letter_code
_entity_poly.pdbx_strand_id
1 'polypeptide(L)'
;MVTFADGAAVSLGVGYARPPKYPTHGRLVRTEVLGEKGVLFLDEDHKENILYTEEGFPHAYVPGHGLEMVFLTSNASGNMALGDYWGPLGDETRSWIDHLATGRPCPHATAEQARQTLEVTSAIDRSARNRGSRFASPRGGDLGPGGRRTTGKYEACRYGGRAPSG
;
A
#
# COMPACT_ATOMS: atom_id res chain seq x y z
N MET A 1 -12.22 4.98 -2.22
CA MET A 1 -11.57 6.30 -2.29
C MET A 1 -11.65 6.93 -0.92
N VAL A 2 -10.53 7.46 -0.43
CA VAL A 2 -10.45 8.24 0.81
C VAL A 2 -10.29 9.70 0.43
N THR A 3 -11.03 10.60 1.09
CA THR A 3 -10.93 12.05 0.85
C THR A 3 -10.52 12.74 2.14
N PHE A 4 -9.60 13.68 2.04
CA PHE A 4 -9.08 14.47 3.13
C PHE A 4 -9.87 15.79 3.27
N ALA A 5 -9.69 16.46 4.41
CA ALA A 5 -10.44 17.69 4.71
C ALA A 5 -10.11 18.86 3.76
N ASP A 6 -8.90 18.87 3.21
CA ASP A 6 -8.40 19.84 2.24
C ASP A 6 -8.85 19.54 0.79
N GLY A 7 -9.61 18.46 0.59
CA GLY A 7 -10.08 18.02 -0.72
C GLY A 7 -9.12 17.09 -1.45
N ALA A 8 -7.93 16.81 -0.92
CA ALA A 8 -7.06 15.78 -1.46
C ALA A 8 -7.78 14.42 -1.43
N ALA A 9 -7.45 13.54 -2.36
CA ALA A 9 -8.07 12.23 -2.45
C ALA A 9 -7.04 11.15 -2.76
N VAL A 10 -7.25 9.98 -2.15
CA VAL A 10 -6.45 8.78 -2.38
C VAL A 10 -7.36 7.69 -2.94
N SER A 11 -7.01 7.20 -4.12
CA SER A 11 -7.62 6.02 -4.73
C SER A 11 -6.74 4.81 -4.46
N LEU A 12 -7.34 3.74 -3.94
CA LEU A 12 -6.64 2.51 -3.56
C LEU A 12 -7.21 1.36 -4.39
N GLY A 13 -6.32 0.62 -5.06
CA GLY A 13 -6.64 -0.61 -5.76
C GLY A 13 -5.85 -1.77 -5.15
N VAL A 14 -6.53 -2.84 -4.78
CA VAL A 14 -5.91 -4.07 -4.26
C VAL A 14 -6.52 -5.26 -5.00
N GLY A 15 -5.67 -6.14 -5.53
CA GLY A 15 -6.09 -7.31 -6.27
C GLY A 15 -5.15 -8.48 -6.07
N TYR A 16 -5.72 -9.64 -5.70
CA TYR A 16 -4.99 -10.90 -5.52
C TYR A 16 -5.28 -11.92 -6.62
N ALA A 17 -6.29 -11.68 -7.47
CA ALA A 17 -6.71 -12.61 -8.52
C ALA A 17 -5.92 -12.38 -9.81
N ARG A 18 -4.66 -12.81 -9.84
CA ARG A 18 -3.81 -12.77 -11.04
C ARG A 18 -3.73 -14.14 -11.74
N PRO A 19 -3.50 -14.19 -13.06
CA PRO A 19 -3.26 -15.44 -13.77
C PRO A 19 -2.07 -16.21 -13.16
N PRO A 20 -2.09 -17.55 -13.18
CA PRO A 20 -1.01 -18.36 -12.59
C PRO A 20 0.39 -18.07 -13.14
N LYS A 21 0.49 -17.68 -14.42
CA LYS A 21 1.75 -17.38 -15.11
C LYS A 21 2.08 -15.88 -15.17
N TYR A 22 1.48 -15.07 -14.29
CA TYR A 22 1.78 -13.64 -14.27
C TYR A 22 3.25 -13.42 -13.82
N PRO A 23 4.06 -12.64 -14.54
CA PRO A 23 5.52 -12.65 -14.42
C PRO A 23 6.04 -11.82 -13.23
N THR A 24 5.49 -12.02 -12.03
CA THR A 24 5.89 -11.28 -10.83
C THR A 24 6.38 -12.18 -9.72
N HIS A 25 7.45 -11.75 -9.07
CA HIS A 25 8.11 -12.47 -7.98
C HIS A 25 7.56 -12.07 -6.60
N GLY A 26 6.23 -11.90 -6.49
CA GLY A 26 5.55 -11.68 -5.22
C GLY A 26 4.48 -10.59 -5.21
N ARG A 27 4.89 -9.33 -5.09
CA ARG A 27 3.98 -8.17 -4.95
C ARG A 27 4.25 -7.15 -6.05
N LEU A 28 3.24 -6.33 -6.30
CA LEU A 28 3.32 -5.17 -7.18
C LEU A 28 2.73 -4.00 -6.44
N VAL A 29 3.47 -2.90 -6.39
CA VAL A 29 3.04 -1.67 -5.73
C VAL A 29 3.31 -0.52 -6.67
N ARG A 30 2.26 0.24 -6.94
CA ARG A 30 2.35 1.48 -7.68
C ARG A 30 1.73 2.59 -6.86
N THR A 31 2.46 3.68 -6.72
CA THR A 31 1.97 4.89 -6.09
C THR A 31 2.26 6.07 -7.01
N GLU A 32 1.25 6.91 -7.18
CA GLU A 32 1.35 8.15 -7.91
C GLU A 32 0.86 9.27 -6.98
N VAL A 33 1.66 10.32 -6.86
CA VAL A 33 1.29 11.53 -6.13
C VAL A 33 1.23 12.67 -7.13
N LEU A 34 0.03 13.16 -7.38
CA LEU A 34 -0.25 14.30 -8.24
C LEU A 34 -0.35 15.56 -7.40
N GLY A 35 0.57 16.50 -7.62
CA GLY A 35 0.56 17.82 -7.01
C GLY A 35 0.34 18.92 -8.05
N GLU A 36 0.07 20.13 -7.58
CA GLU A 36 -0.13 21.31 -8.46
C GLU A 36 1.11 21.63 -9.31
N LYS A 37 2.31 21.39 -8.76
CA LYS A 37 3.60 21.79 -9.36
C LYS A 37 4.47 20.62 -9.79
N GLY A 38 3.95 19.40 -9.75
CA GLY A 38 4.75 18.23 -10.07
C GLY A 38 4.06 16.92 -9.75
N VAL A 39 4.70 15.84 -10.18
CA VAL A 39 4.21 14.47 -10.01
C VAL A 39 5.34 13.59 -9.51
N LEU A 40 5.04 12.67 -8.61
CA LEU A 40 5.92 11.60 -8.19
C LEU A 40 5.29 10.25 -8.58
N PHE A 41 6.04 9.46 -9.34
CA PHE A 41 5.69 8.08 -9.66
C PHE A 41 6.64 7.12 -8.98
N LEU A 42 6.07 6.15 -8.28
CA LEU A 42 6.77 5.03 -7.69
C LEU A 42 6.18 3.76 -8.30
N ASP A 43 6.95 3.06 -9.13
CA ASP A 43 6.58 1.77 -9.72
C ASP A 43 7.55 0.70 -9.22
N GLU A 44 7.12 -0.09 -8.24
CA GLU A 44 7.87 -1.26 -7.76
C GLU A 44 7.58 -2.51 -8.62
N ASP A 45 6.95 -2.35 -9.78
CA ASP A 45 6.72 -3.47 -10.70
C ASP A 45 8.00 -3.89 -11.44
N HIS A 46 9.03 -3.05 -11.44
CA HIS A 46 10.34 -3.22 -12.11
C HIS A 46 10.29 -3.75 -13.53
N LYS A 47 9.36 -3.20 -14.33
CA LYS A 47 9.15 -3.63 -15.72
C LYS A 47 10.36 -3.37 -16.61
N GLU A 48 11.31 -2.57 -16.15
CA GLU A 48 12.55 -2.23 -16.83
C GLU A 48 13.63 -3.32 -16.76
N ASN A 49 13.57 -4.23 -15.77
CA ASN A 49 14.54 -5.31 -15.64
C ASN A 49 13.80 -6.65 -15.79
N ILE A 50 14.05 -7.40 -16.86
CA ILE A 50 13.32 -8.64 -17.15
C ILE A 50 14.32 -9.79 -17.32
N LEU A 51 14.08 -10.90 -16.63
CA LEU A 51 14.77 -12.17 -16.87
C LEU A 51 13.84 -13.13 -17.57
N TYR A 52 14.35 -13.78 -18.60
CA TYR A 52 13.76 -14.97 -19.19
C TYR A 52 14.76 -16.13 -19.11
N THR A 53 14.28 -17.31 -18.72
CA THR A 53 15.10 -18.52 -18.62
C THR A 53 14.27 -19.79 -18.78
N GLU A 54 14.78 -20.75 -19.56
CA GLU A 54 14.13 -22.06 -19.77
C GLU A 54 14.24 -22.98 -18.55
N GLU A 55 15.19 -22.71 -17.65
CA GLU A 55 15.36 -23.44 -16.38
C GLU A 55 14.33 -23.00 -15.30
N GLY A 56 13.62 -21.91 -15.54
CA GLY A 56 12.71 -21.28 -14.57
C GLY A 56 13.41 -20.55 -13.42
N PHE A 57 12.77 -19.50 -12.90
CA PHE A 57 13.18 -18.76 -11.71
C PHE A 57 12.26 -19.12 -10.53
N PRO A 58 12.77 -19.45 -9.33
CA PRO A 58 11.92 -19.89 -8.22
C PRO A 58 10.95 -18.79 -7.79
N HIS A 59 9.74 -19.14 -7.36
CA HIS A 59 8.75 -18.19 -6.85
C HIS A 59 8.94 -17.90 -5.34
N ALA A 60 8.90 -16.63 -4.93
CA ALA A 60 9.17 -16.20 -3.55
C ALA A 60 8.27 -16.82 -2.47
N TYR A 61 7.01 -17.13 -2.80
CA TYR A 61 6.01 -17.59 -1.84
C TYR A 61 5.46 -19.00 -2.09
N VAL A 62 5.80 -19.62 -3.23
CA VAL A 62 5.17 -20.88 -3.67
C VAL A 62 6.28 -21.89 -3.97
N PRO A 63 6.58 -22.81 -3.03
CA PRO A 63 7.62 -23.82 -3.22
C PRO A 63 7.36 -24.69 -4.45
N GLY A 64 8.42 -25.03 -5.19
CA GLY A 64 8.33 -25.87 -6.40
C GLY A 64 7.70 -25.20 -7.62
N HIS A 65 7.40 -23.89 -7.55
CA HIS A 65 6.89 -23.13 -8.67
C HIS A 65 8.01 -22.31 -9.32
N GLY A 66 8.33 -22.60 -10.58
CA GLY A 66 9.27 -21.85 -11.41
C GLY A 66 8.54 -20.94 -12.39
N LEU A 67 9.06 -19.74 -12.60
CA LEU A 67 8.58 -18.76 -13.57
C LEU A 67 9.63 -18.61 -14.68
N GLU A 68 9.27 -18.85 -15.95
CA GLU A 68 10.21 -18.71 -17.07
C GLU A 68 10.51 -17.24 -17.40
N MET A 69 9.59 -16.33 -17.07
CA MET A 69 9.77 -14.88 -17.18
C MET A 69 9.48 -14.22 -15.84
N VAL A 70 10.41 -13.38 -15.37
CA VAL A 70 10.24 -12.58 -14.15
C VAL A 70 10.70 -11.15 -14.37
N PHE A 71 9.97 -10.20 -13.78
CA PHE A 71 10.49 -8.85 -13.57
C PHE A 71 11.48 -8.90 -12.40
N LEU A 72 12.73 -8.57 -12.71
CA LEU A 72 13.84 -8.52 -11.78
C LEU A 72 13.81 -7.19 -11.03
N THR A 73 14.27 -7.21 -9.78
CA THR A 73 14.16 -6.10 -8.80
C THR A 73 12.72 -5.88 -8.29
N SER A 74 12.58 -5.28 -7.11
CA SER A 74 11.54 -5.43 -6.05
C SER A 74 11.79 -6.66 -5.20
N ASN A 75 12.41 -6.41 -4.06
CA ASN A 75 12.54 -7.34 -2.96
C ASN A 75 11.69 -6.89 -1.77
N ALA A 76 10.39 -7.20 -1.79
CA ALA A 76 9.70 -7.51 -0.53
C ALA A 76 9.89 -8.98 -0.11
N SER A 77 11.03 -9.54 -0.50
CA SER A 77 11.70 -10.64 0.18
C SER A 77 12.51 -10.16 1.38
N GLY A 78 12.35 -8.88 1.80
CA GLY A 78 13.01 -7.99 2.81
C GLY A 78 13.59 -8.53 4.12
N ASN A 79 13.80 -9.83 4.19
CA ASN A 79 13.47 -10.72 5.28
C ASN A 79 14.46 -11.88 5.42
N MET A 80 15.34 -12.10 4.44
CA MET A 80 16.04 -13.37 4.33
C MET A 80 17.26 -13.53 5.22
N ALA A 81 17.12 -13.22 6.51
CA ALA A 81 18.08 -13.28 7.61
C ALA A 81 18.13 -14.70 8.23
N LEU A 82 18.70 -15.72 7.61
CA LEU A 82 20.06 -16.29 7.77
C LEU A 82 20.26 -17.17 6.53
N GLY A 83 20.07 -16.56 5.35
CA GLY A 83 21.24 -16.49 4.52
C GLY A 83 22.39 -15.92 5.37
N ASP A 84 22.37 -14.66 5.85
CA ASP A 84 21.33 -13.70 6.26
C ASP A 84 20.99 -12.52 5.30
N TYR A 85 19.78 -11.96 5.39
CA TYR A 85 19.23 -10.77 4.74
C TYR A 85 18.18 -10.08 5.63
N TRP A 86 18.48 -8.87 6.09
CA TRP A 86 17.77 -8.22 7.18
C TRP A 86 16.89 -7.05 6.72
N GLY A 87 17.20 -6.48 5.56
CA GLY A 87 16.42 -5.45 4.88
C GLY A 87 16.00 -4.25 5.73
N PRO A 88 15.10 -3.41 5.18
CA PRO A 88 14.52 -2.27 5.88
C PRO A 88 13.85 -2.64 7.21
N LEU A 89 13.37 -3.87 7.37
CA LEU A 89 12.76 -4.36 8.62
C LEU A 89 13.76 -4.50 9.76
N GLY A 90 14.97 -4.98 9.47
CA GLY A 90 16.06 -5.05 10.44
C GLY A 90 16.50 -3.68 10.91
N ASP A 91 16.56 -2.71 9.98
CA ASP A 91 16.92 -1.32 10.29
C ASP A 91 15.81 -0.61 11.07
N GLU A 92 14.55 -0.87 10.72
CA GLU A 92 13.38 -0.42 11.47
C GLU A 92 13.49 -0.89 12.94
N THR A 93 13.70 -2.20 13.14
CA THR A 93 13.84 -2.81 14.48
C THR A 93 14.99 -2.20 15.29
N ARG A 94 16.15 -1.99 14.66
CA ARG A 94 17.30 -1.37 15.34
C ARG A 94 17.03 0.08 15.72
N SER A 95 16.32 0.83 14.88
CA SER A 95 15.99 2.22 15.18
C SER A 95 15.02 2.33 16.37
N TRP A 96 14.14 1.34 16.55
CA TRP A 96 13.31 1.22 17.75
C TRP A 96 14.13 0.92 19.01
N ILE A 97 15.09 -0.01 18.92
CA ILE A 97 15.95 -0.36 20.06
C ILE A 97 16.81 0.84 20.47
N ASP A 98 17.36 1.60 19.51
CA ASP A 98 18.13 2.82 19.82
C ASP A 98 17.27 3.87 20.51
N HIS A 99 16.02 4.06 20.07
CA HIS A 99 15.06 4.93 20.74
C HIS A 99 14.85 4.53 22.21
N LEU A 100 14.62 3.24 22.47
CA LEU A 100 14.42 2.74 23.84
C LEU A 100 15.66 2.88 24.71
N ALA A 101 16.84 2.64 24.15
CA ALA A 101 18.10 2.69 24.90
C ALA A 101 18.56 4.11 25.21
N THR A 102 18.24 5.08 24.35
CA THR A 102 18.84 6.43 24.39
C THR A 102 17.84 7.56 24.57
N GLY A 103 16.54 7.31 24.38
CA GLY A 103 15.50 8.33 24.35
C GLY A 103 15.48 9.19 23.09
N ARG A 104 16.30 8.90 22.08
CA ARG A 104 16.31 9.65 20.81
C ARG A 104 14.99 9.54 20.06
N PRO A 105 14.51 10.57 19.34
CA PRO A 105 13.27 10.47 18.56
C PRO A 105 13.28 9.28 17.57
N CYS A 106 12.11 8.67 17.39
CA CYS A 106 11.91 7.50 16.53
C CYS A 106 10.89 7.81 15.43
N PRO A 107 11.13 7.41 14.17
CA PRO A 107 10.20 7.67 13.07
C PRO A 107 9.01 6.69 13.01
N HIS A 108 8.91 5.72 13.94
CA HIS A 108 7.84 4.73 13.91
C HIS A 108 6.46 5.30 14.22
N ALA A 109 5.46 4.59 13.71
CA ALA A 109 4.07 4.91 13.96
C ALA A 109 3.76 4.89 15.47
N THR A 110 3.14 5.96 15.95
CA THR A 110 2.59 6.01 17.31
C THR A 110 1.33 5.18 17.43
N ALA A 111 0.93 4.83 18.66
CA ALA A 111 -0.32 4.14 18.92
C ALA A 111 -1.55 4.92 18.39
N GLU A 112 -1.48 6.25 18.43
CA GLU A 112 -2.54 7.10 17.89
C GLU A 112 -2.65 6.98 16.36
N GLN A 113 -1.51 7.03 15.66
CA GLN A 113 -1.44 6.85 14.21
C GLN A 113 -1.91 5.45 13.80
N ALA A 114 -1.51 4.41 14.53
CA ALA A 114 -1.96 3.05 14.30
C ALA A 114 -3.50 2.91 14.44
N ARG A 115 -4.07 3.53 15.49
CA ARG A 115 -5.52 3.55 15.69
C ARG A 115 -6.25 4.30 14.58
N GLN A 116 -5.70 5.41 14.09
CA GLN A 116 -6.27 6.14 12.96
C GLN A 116 -6.30 5.29 11.69
N THR A 117 -5.22 4.57 11.39
CA THR A 117 -5.17 3.61 10.27
C THR A 117 -6.23 2.51 10.42
N LEU A 118 -6.45 1.99 11.63
CA LEU A 118 -7.48 1.00 11.90
C LEU A 118 -8.90 1.54 11.67
N GLU A 119 -9.16 2.79 12.08
CA GLU A 119 -10.45 3.46 11.85
C GLU A 119 -10.75 3.62 10.35
N VAL A 120 -9.75 4.04 9.56
CA VAL A 120 -9.88 4.19 8.11
C VAL A 120 -10.11 2.85 7.42
N THR A 121 -9.32 1.82 7.73
CA THR A 121 -9.47 0.48 7.12
C THR A 121 -10.80 -0.18 7.49
N SER A 122 -11.27 0.01 8.73
CA SER A 122 -12.61 -0.43 9.15
C SER A 122 -13.72 0.27 8.38
N ALA A 123 -13.57 1.57 8.09
CA ALA A 123 -14.51 2.31 7.27
C ALA A 123 -14.52 1.82 5.80
N ILE A 124 -13.36 1.46 5.25
CA ILE A 124 -13.24 0.85 3.92
C ILE A 124 -14.01 -0.47 3.86
N ASP A 125 -13.80 -1.37 4.83
CA ASP A 125 -14.49 -2.66 4.91
C ASP A 125 -16.01 -2.50 5.04
N ARG A 126 -16.46 -1.57 5.90
CA ARG A 126 -17.88 -1.22 6.01
C ARG A 126 -18.43 -0.64 4.70
N SER A 127 -17.67 0.19 3.99
CA SER A 127 -18.06 0.74 2.69
C SER A 127 -18.27 -0.36 1.65
N ALA A 128 -17.32 -1.31 1.56
CA ALA A 128 -17.40 -2.45 0.64
C ALA A 128 -18.66 -3.30 0.88
N ARG A 129 -18.98 -3.63 2.15
CA ARG A 129 -20.19 -4.38 2.50
C ARG A 129 -21.49 -3.63 2.19
N ASN A 130 -21.47 -2.31 2.24
CA ASN A 130 -22.63 -1.46 2.02
C ASN A 130 -22.65 -0.84 0.61
N ARG A 131 -22.16 -1.57 -0.40
CA ARG A 131 -22.22 -1.18 -1.83
C ARG A 131 -21.61 0.20 -2.11
N GLY A 132 -20.50 0.54 -1.44
CA GLY A 132 -19.80 1.82 -1.61
C GLY A 132 -20.40 2.97 -0.81
N SER A 133 -21.20 2.69 0.23
CA SER A 133 -21.70 3.70 1.16
C SER A 133 -20.58 4.47 1.83
N ARG A 134 -20.87 5.73 2.18
CA ARG A 134 -19.90 6.67 2.75
C ARG A 134 -19.86 6.58 4.26
N PHE A 135 -18.65 6.68 4.80
CA PHE A 135 -18.44 6.76 6.23
C PHE A 135 -17.51 7.93 6.51
N ALA A 136 -17.93 8.82 7.41
CA ALA A 136 -17.06 9.86 7.93
C ALA A 136 -16.07 9.24 8.92
N SER A 137 -14.84 9.75 8.93
CA SER A 137 -13.92 9.46 10.03
C SER A 137 -14.54 9.94 11.35
N PRO A 138 -14.54 9.13 12.42
CA PRO A 138 -15.01 9.54 13.74
C PRO A 138 -14.26 10.76 14.27
N ARG A 139 -13.00 10.91 13.86
CA ARG A 139 -12.18 12.08 14.14
C ARG A 139 -12.32 13.04 12.96
N GLY A 140 -13.37 13.85 12.99
CA GLY A 140 -13.40 15.08 12.20
C GLY A 140 -12.23 15.95 12.65
N GLY A 141 -11.43 16.42 11.69
CA GLY A 141 -10.16 17.12 11.97
C GLY A 141 -10.31 18.22 13.01
N ASP A 142 -9.39 18.22 13.97
CA ASP A 142 -9.10 19.39 14.78
C ASP A 142 -8.44 20.41 13.85
N LEU A 143 -9.28 21.28 13.27
CA LEU A 143 -8.77 22.47 12.61
C LEU A 143 -8.36 23.42 13.72
N GLY A 144 -7.07 23.76 13.78
CA GLY A 144 -6.53 24.82 14.63
C GLY A 144 -7.40 26.10 14.58
N PRO A 145 -7.26 26.99 15.57
CA PRO A 145 -8.27 27.99 15.90
C PRO A 145 -8.56 28.89 14.69
N GLY A 146 -9.70 28.65 14.01
CA GLY A 146 -10.17 29.45 12.88
C GLY A 146 -10.91 28.70 11.76
N GLY A 147 -10.86 27.37 11.69
CA GLY A 147 -11.48 26.60 10.60
C GLY A 147 -12.98 26.29 10.81
N ARG A 148 -13.87 26.83 9.97
CA ARG A 148 -15.30 26.44 9.94
C ARG A 148 -15.43 24.96 9.59
N ARG A 149 -16.27 24.22 10.34
CA ARG A 149 -16.69 22.84 10.02
C ARG A 149 -17.31 22.78 8.62
N THR A 150 -16.61 22.22 7.66
CA THR A 150 -17.20 21.78 6.40
C THR A 150 -17.61 20.31 6.55
N THR A 151 -18.91 20.05 6.49
CA THR A 151 -19.43 18.69 6.32
C THR A 151 -19.16 18.27 4.89
N GLY A 152 -17.94 17.81 4.61
CA GLY A 152 -17.58 17.21 3.34
C GLY A 152 -18.36 15.91 3.14
N LYS A 153 -19.46 15.97 2.38
CA LYS A 153 -20.14 14.78 1.88
C LYS A 153 -19.23 14.16 0.83
N TYR A 154 -18.77 12.94 1.08
CA TYR A 154 -17.85 12.27 0.15
C TYR A 154 -18.50 12.10 -1.24
N GLU A 155 -17.66 12.00 -2.29
CA GLU A 155 -17.77 11.53 -3.69
C GLU A 155 -17.42 10.04 -3.94
N ALA A 156 -18.09 9.21 -4.75
CA ALA A 156 -17.76 7.79 -4.91
C ALA A 156 -18.09 7.48 -6.35
N CYS A 157 -17.04 7.55 -7.17
CA CYS A 157 -17.14 7.29 -8.59
C CYS A 157 -17.50 5.81 -8.78
N ARG A 158 -18.63 5.55 -9.45
CA ARG A 158 -19.00 4.21 -9.89
C ARG A 158 -18.02 3.76 -10.97
N TYR A 159 -17.17 2.77 -10.69
CA TYR A 159 -16.53 2.01 -11.77
C TYR A 159 -17.56 1.02 -12.33
N GLY A 160 -18.29 1.45 -13.36
CA GLY A 160 -19.22 0.60 -14.11
C GLY A 160 -18.47 -0.27 -15.10
N GLY A 161 -18.10 -1.49 -14.69
CA GLY A 161 -17.66 -2.56 -15.59
C GLY A 161 -18.74 -3.63 -15.66
N ARG A 162 -19.55 -3.64 -16.72
CA ARG A 162 -20.47 -4.73 -17.03
C ARG A 162 -19.60 -5.93 -17.46
N ALA A 163 -19.63 -7.04 -16.73
CA ALA A 163 -19.01 -8.28 -17.17
C ALA A 163 -19.63 -8.69 -18.53
N PRO A 164 -18.84 -9.12 -19.53
CA PRO A 164 -19.41 -9.65 -20.76
C PRO A 164 -20.11 -10.98 -20.44
N SER A 165 -21.38 -11.06 -20.82
CA SER A 165 -22.13 -12.30 -20.94
C SER A 165 -21.74 -12.98 -22.25
N GLY A 166 -21.17 -14.18 -22.19
CA GLY A 166 -20.82 -14.99 -23.36
C GLY A 166 -19.68 -15.94 -23.04
#